data_AF-A0AAD7LV56-F1
#
_entry.id   AF-A0AAD7LV56-F1
#
_cell.length_a   1.000
_cell.length_b   1.000
_cell.length_c   1.000
_cell.angle_alpha   90.00
_cell.angle_beta   90.00
_cell.angle_gamma   90.00
#
_symmetry.space_group_name_H-M   'P 1'
#
loop_
_entity.id
_entity.type
_entity.pdbx_description
1 polymer ?
#
loop_
_entity_poly.entity_id
_entity_poly.type
_entity_poly.pdbx_seq_one_letter_code
_entity_poly.pdbx_strand_id
1 'polypeptide(L)'
;MAASTHHQVDEQELETIRRLRFVDTKQSDETLKSTFCYFGYIYLAKIINNSDKVVHFQNPYLDRSGDIQPGETEDAYSKGYLPYWSYIHRYEITYYNKVLKKEKKILIKDLEEGLLSFFQEGNGEDIRDFSPYPPYSDSQIQITIQNDGYQIYILDGAATKRAGGVLFSPAN
;
A
#
# COMPACT_ATOMS: atom_id res chain seq x y z
N MET A 1 1.81 49.20 29.68
CA MET A 1 1.55 48.14 30.68
C MET A 1 0.07 47.78 30.61
N ALA A 2 -0.25 46.60 30.07
CA ALA A 2 -1.55 45.97 30.23
C ALA A 2 -1.28 44.46 30.37
N ALA A 3 -1.82 43.87 31.42
CA ALA A 3 -1.47 42.55 31.93
C ALA A 3 -1.82 41.44 30.94
N SER A 4 -0.90 40.48 30.80
CA SER A 4 -1.05 39.25 30.02
C SER A 4 -1.97 38.28 30.77
N THR A 5 -3.11 37.97 30.17
CA THR A 5 -4.01 36.90 30.63
C THR A 5 -3.57 35.58 30.00
N HIS A 6 -2.99 34.69 30.81
CA HIS A 6 -2.86 33.27 30.48
C HIS A 6 -4.25 32.65 30.31
N HIS A 7 -4.59 32.24 29.09
CA HIS A 7 -5.67 31.28 28.85
C HIS A 7 -5.12 29.88 29.15
N GLN A 8 -5.52 29.31 30.29
CA GLN A 8 -5.52 27.86 30.47
C GLN A 8 -6.53 27.29 29.47
N VAL A 9 -6.02 26.55 28.49
CA VAL A 9 -6.85 25.78 27.57
C VAL A 9 -7.52 24.67 28.39
N ASP A 10 -8.85 24.67 28.38
CA ASP A 10 -9.68 23.75 29.14
C ASP A 10 -9.40 22.30 28.66
N GLU A 11 -9.28 21.33 29.57
CA GLU A 11 -9.06 19.92 29.19
C GLU A 11 -10.21 19.41 28.31
N GLN A 12 -11.41 19.99 28.42
CA GLN A 12 -12.52 19.72 27.51
C GLN A 12 -12.29 20.25 26.08
N GLU A 13 -11.60 21.39 25.90
CA GLU A 13 -11.19 21.87 24.58
C GLU A 13 -10.11 20.97 23.97
N LEU A 14 -9.16 20.49 24.78
CA LEU A 14 -8.13 19.55 24.35
C LEU A 14 -8.72 18.17 23.98
N GLU A 15 -9.69 17.68 24.75
CA GLU A 15 -10.44 16.45 24.45
C GLU A 15 -11.31 16.62 23.20
N THR A 16 -11.87 17.82 22.98
CA THR A 16 -12.63 18.17 21.77
C THR A 16 -11.71 18.26 20.55
N ILE A 17 -10.51 18.83 20.67
CA ILE A 17 -9.49 18.87 19.60
C ILE A 17 -8.94 17.47 19.31
N ARG A 18 -8.79 16.61 20.33
CA ARG A 18 -8.40 15.19 20.15
C ARG A 18 -9.50 14.37 19.49
N ARG A 19 -10.77 14.60 19.83
CA ARG A 19 -11.93 14.03 19.12
C ARG A 19 -12.14 14.60 17.72
N LEU A 20 -11.68 15.81 17.43
CA LEU A 20 -11.71 16.37 16.08
C LEU A 20 -10.59 15.84 15.17
N ARG A 21 -9.54 15.21 15.72
CA ARG A 21 -8.48 14.54 14.93
C ARG A 21 -8.80 13.10 14.56
N PHE A 22 -9.86 12.52 15.12
CA PHE A 22 -10.33 11.20 14.78
C PHE A 22 -11.84 11.26 14.62
N VAL A 23 -12.31 11.05 13.38
CA VAL A 23 -13.72 11.02 12.98
C VAL A 23 -14.26 12.36 12.48
N ASP A 24 -13.84 12.73 11.26
CA ASP A 24 -14.74 13.42 10.34
C ASP A 24 -15.40 12.34 9.45
N THR A 25 -16.26 11.53 10.08
CA THR A 25 -17.26 10.73 9.35
C THR A 25 -18.33 11.68 8.86
N LYS A 26 -18.04 12.36 7.76
CA LYS A 26 -18.98 12.89 6.78
C LYS A 26 -18.23 13.29 5.51
N GLN A 27 -17.39 12.39 4.99
CA GLN A 27 -17.22 12.38 3.54
C GLN A 27 -18.63 12.16 2.98
N SER A 28 -19.11 13.09 2.14
CA SER A 28 -20.41 12.94 1.50
C SER A 28 -20.42 11.61 0.74
N ASP A 29 -21.60 11.01 0.56
CA ASP A 29 -21.73 9.81 -0.29
C ASP A 29 -21.13 10.02 -1.69
N GLU A 30 -21.00 11.28 -2.15
CA GLU A 30 -20.28 11.66 -3.36
C GLU A 30 -18.75 11.63 -3.23
N THR A 31 -18.16 12.03 -2.09
CA THR A 31 -16.72 11.87 -1.83
C THR A 31 -16.35 10.41 -1.61
N LEU A 32 -17.21 9.63 -0.96
CA LEU A 32 -17.04 8.17 -0.89
C LEU A 32 -17.21 7.55 -2.28
N LYS A 33 -18.24 7.90 -3.06
CA LYS A 33 -18.37 7.43 -4.46
C LYS A 33 -17.25 7.88 -5.38
N SER A 34 -16.67 9.07 -5.19
CA SER A 34 -15.50 9.52 -5.96
C SER A 34 -14.20 8.85 -5.49
N THR A 35 -14.15 8.34 -4.26
CA THR A 35 -13.02 7.51 -3.79
C THR A 35 -13.21 6.07 -4.27
N PHE A 36 -14.44 5.55 -4.29
CA PHE A 36 -14.79 4.24 -4.87
C PHE A 36 -14.75 4.20 -6.40
N CYS A 37 -14.71 5.34 -7.11
CA CYS A 37 -14.53 5.34 -8.57
C CYS A 37 -13.06 5.22 -9.01
N TYR A 38 -12.11 5.38 -8.09
CA TYR A 38 -10.67 5.32 -8.40
C TYR A 38 -9.95 4.13 -7.75
N PHE A 39 -10.61 3.38 -6.89
CA PHE A 39 -10.01 2.26 -6.15
C PHE A 39 -10.91 1.03 -6.25
N GLY A 40 -10.29 -0.12 -6.51
CA GLY A 40 -10.99 -1.40 -6.63
C GLY A 40 -11.23 -2.09 -5.30
N TYR A 41 -11.62 -3.35 -5.38
CA TYR A 41 -11.88 -4.22 -4.21
C TYR A 41 -10.64 -5.01 -3.76
N ILE A 42 -9.51 -4.84 -4.46
CA ILE A 42 -8.27 -5.51 -4.10
C ILE A 42 -7.52 -4.66 -3.08
N TYR A 43 -7.15 -5.30 -1.97
CA TYR A 43 -6.58 -4.66 -0.81
C TYR A 43 -5.15 -5.14 -0.57
N LEU A 44 -4.18 -4.22 -0.57
CA LEU A 44 -2.85 -4.53 -0.07
C LEU A 44 -2.89 -4.53 1.46
N ALA A 45 -2.63 -5.67 2.07
CA ALA A 45 -2.67 -5.82 3.52
C ALA A 45 -1.36 -5.42 4.19
N LYS A 46 -0.22 -5.81 3.58
CA LYS A 46 1.12 -5.54 4.13
C LYS A 46 2.24 -5.72 3.11
N ILE A 47 3.37 -5.11 3.41
CA ILE A 47 4.64 -5.30 2.71
C ILE A 47 5.66 -5.86 3.70
N ILE A 48 6.32 -6.96 3.33
CA ILE A 48 7.39 -7.58 4.12
C ILE A 48 8.72 -7.30 3.45
N ASN A 49 9.67 -6.73 4.17
CA ASN A 49 11.03 -6.51 3.69
C ASN A 49 11.99 -7.60 4.19
N ASN A 50 12.17 -8.66 3.38
CA ASN A 50 13.18 -9.71 3.64
C ASN A 50 14.54 -9.41 2.98
N SER A 51 14.72 -8.21 2.43
CA SER A 51 16.02 -7.77 1.91
C SER A 51 16.90 -7.21 3.02
N ASP A 52 18.17 -6.97 2.72
CA ASP A 52 19.09 -6.27 3.64
C ASP A 52 19.21 -4.77 3.36
N LYS A 53 18.28 -4.22 2.57
CA LYS A 53 18.20 -2.80 2.22
C LYS A 53 16.85 -2.23 2.62
N VAL A 54 16.80 -0.91 2.77
CA VAL A 54 15.53 -0.21 3.02
C VAL A 54 14.65 -0.33 1.78
N VAL A 55 13.35 -0.56 2.01
CA VAL A 55 12.31 -0.53 0.98
C VAL A 55 11.47 0.72 1.18
N HIS A 56 11.22 1.44 0.10
CA HIS A 56 10.38 2.63 0.11
C HIS A 56 9.03 2.33 -0.55
N PHE A 57 7.93 2.83 -0.01
CA PHE A 57 6.63 2.71 -0.65
C PHE A 57 5.90 4.06 -0.72
N GLN A 58 5.01 4.17 -1.70
CA GLN A 58 4.03 5.25 -1.82
C GLN A 58 2.64 4.63 -1.96
N ASN A 59 1.79 4.92 -0.97
CA ASN A 59 0.42 4.45 -0.87
C ASN A 59 -0.55 5.60 -1.21
N PRO A 60 -1.15 5.61 -2.41
CA PRO A 60 -2.09 6.65 -2.81
C PRO A 60 -3.44 6.58 -2.10
N TYR A 61 -3.81 5.44 -1.50
CA TYR A 61 -5.09 5.30 -0.79
C TYR A 61 -5.10 6.10 0.52
N LEU A 62 -3.97 6.12 1.23
CA LEU A 62 -3.82 6.89 2.46
C LEU A 62 -3.12 8.24 2.27
N ASP A 63 -2.68 8.54 1.05
CA ASP A 63 -1.77 9.65 0.73
C ASP A 63 -0.54 9.65 1.66
N ARG A 64 0.13 8.50 1.72
CA ARG A 64 1.29 8.26 2.61
C ARG A 64 2.44 7.63 1.86
N SER A 65 3.63 7.93 2.32
CA SER A 65 4.85 7.19 1.98
C SER A 65 5.55 6.74 3.26
N GLY A 66 6.44 5.78 3.11
CA GLY A 66 7.22 5.29 4.24
C GLY A 66 8.36 4.37 3.82
N ASP A 67 9.17 4.07 4.82
CA ASP A 67 10.37 3.24 4.71
C ASP A 67 10.17 2.00 5.58
N ILE A 68 10.56 0.85 5.05
CA ILE A 68 10.50 -0.44 5.73
C ILE A 68 11.93 -0.89 5.95
N GLN A 69 12.38 -0.99 7.20
CA GLN A 69 13.75 -1.40 7.48
C GLN A 69 13.97 -2.89 7.14
N PRO A 70 15.22 -3.33 6.96
CA PRO A 70 15.54 -4.74 6.74
C PRO A 70 14.95 -5.66 7.83
N GLY A 71 14.25 -6.71 7.41
CA GLY A 71 13.61 -7.68 8.30
C GLY A 71 12.27 -7.24 8.89
N GLU A 72 11.81 -6.03 8.59
CA GLU A 72 10.55 -5.50 9.10
C GLU A 72 9.37 -5.78 8.18
N THR A 73 8.18 -5.73 8.78
CA THR A 73 6.90 -5.76 8.07
C THR A 73 6.19 -4.45 8.33
N GLU A 74 5.67 -3.83 7.28
CA GLU A 74 4.84 -2.64 7.36
C GLU A 74 3.41 -3.01 6.95
N ASP A 75 2.47 -2.83 7.86
CA ASP A 75 1.04 -3.17 7.74
C ASP A 75 0.10 -2.06 8.26
N ALA A 76 0.64 -0.90 8.63
CA ALA A 76 -0.12 0.23 9.16
C ALA A 76 -0.32 1.31 8.09
N TYR A 77 0.77 1.72 7.42
CA TYR A 77 0.77 2.80 6.42
C TYR A 77 0.82 2.27 4.98
N SER A 78 1.27 1.04 4.77
CA SER A 78 1.24 0.38 3.45
C SER A 78 -0.15 -0.13 3.07
N LYS A 79 -1.02 -0.36 4.06
CA LYS A 79 -2.32 -1.00 3.82
C LYS A 79 -3.28 -0.09 3.06
N GLY A 80 -4.10 -0.65 2.19
CA GLY A 80 -5.11 0.11 1.45
C GLY A 80 -5.60 -0.57 0.19
N TYR A 81 -6.72 -0.07 -0.33
CA TYR A 81 -7.21 -0.49 -1.64
C TYR A 81 -6.25 -0.03 -2.75
N LEU A 82 -6.09 -0.87 -3.76
CA LEU A 82 -5.23 -0.55 -4.89
C LEU A 82 -5.97 0.36 -5.88
N PRO A 83 -5.28 1.38 -6.42
CA PRO A 83 -5.90 2.31 -7.35
C PRO A 83 -6.15 1.64 -8.71
N TYR A 84 -7.27 1.95 -9.33
CA TYR A 84 -7.52 1.63 -10.73
C TYR A 84 -6.49 2.29 -11.64
N TRP A 85 -6.25 1.66 -12.80
CA TRP A 85 -5.35 2.15 -13.83
C TRP A 85 -5.69 3.56 -14.32
N SER A 86 -6.97 3.95 -14.26
CA SER A 86 -7.48 5.26 -14.67
C SER A 86 -7.16 6.37 -13.66
N TYR A 87 -6.82 6.03 -12.42
CA TYR A 87 -6.42 7.03 -11.43
C TYR A 87 -5.12 7.71 -11.85
N ILE A 88 -4.78 8.89 -11.35
CA ILE A 88 -3.52 9.56 -11.73
C ILE A 88 -2.34 9.08 -10.90
N HIS A 89 -2.57 8.73 -9.64
CA HIS A 89 -1.53 8.23 -8.73
C HIS A 89 -1.45 6.71 -8.76
N ARG A 90 -0.28 6.18 -8.40
CA ARG A 90 0.03 4.75 -8.45
C ARG A 90 0.51 4.30 -7.07
N TYR A 91 0.23 3.04 -6.75
CA TYR A 91 0.93 2.42 -5.63
C TYR A 91 2.33 2.05 -6.13
N GLU A 92 3.35 2.54 -5.43
CA GLU A 92 4.75 2.32 -5.81
C GLU A 92 5.52 1.63 -4.70
N ILE A 93 6.40 0.69 -5.07
CA ILE A 93 7.38 0.09 -4.16
C ILE A 93 8.76 0.18 -4.82
N THR A 94 9.71 0.81 -4.16
CA THR A 94 11.10 0.93 -4.61
C THR A 94 12.02 0.13 -3.70
N TYR A 95 12.89 -0.67 -4.30
CA TYR A 95 13.82 -1.55 -3.57
C TYR A 95 15.13 -1.71 -4.33
N TYR A 96 16.21 -2.02 -3.62
CA TYR A 96 17.51 -2.32 -4.24
C TYR A 96 17.62 -3.81 -4.58
N ASN A 97 17.76 -4.13 -5.86
CA ASN A 97 18.02 -5.49 -6.32
C ASN A 97 19.53 -5.76 -6.36
N LYS A 98 20.02 -6.69 -5.53
CA LYS A 98 21.44 -7.03 -5.41
C LYS A 98 22.02 -7.76 -6.61
N VAL A 99 21.22 -8.59 -7.26
CA VAL A 99 21.64 -9.36 -8.44
C VAL A 99 21.93 -8.40 -9.59
N LEU A 100 21.04 -7.44 -9.81
CA LEU A 100 21.19 -6.41 -10.83
C LEU A 100 22.03 -5.20 -10.39
N LYS A 101 22.34 -5.11 -9.10
CA LYS A 101 23.06 -4.00 -8.44
C LYS A 101 22.44 -2.62 -8.69
N LYS A 102 21.11 -2.53 -8.74
CA LYS A 102 20.39 -1.28 -8.98
C LYS A 102 19.04 -1.22 -8.27
N GLU A 103 18.54 -0.02 -8.09
CA GLU A 103 17.18 0.20 -7.63
C GLU A 103 16.16 -0.23 -8.69
N LYS A 104 15.05 -0.78 -8.22
CA LYS A 104 13.91 -1.23 -9.01
C LYS A 104 12.67 -0.62 -8.39
N LYS A 105 11.73 -0.22 -9.26
CA LYS A 105 10.42 0.28 -8.89
C LYS A 105 9.35 -0.66 -9.43
N ILE A 106 8.39 -1.01 -8.58
CA ILE A 106 7.18 -1.74 -8.91
C ILE A 106 6.04 -0.73 -8.91
N LEU A 107 5.30 -0.66 -10.02
CA LEU A 107 4.03 0.07 -10.09
C LEU A 107 2.89 -0.94 -10.07
N ILE A 108 1.96 -0.76 -9.15
CA ILE A 108 0.81 -1.64 -9.00
C ILE A 108 -0.45 -0.90 -9.45
N LYS A 109 -1.26 -1.56 -10.28
CA LYS A 109 -2.51 -1.02 -10.83
C LYS A 109 -3.60 -2.08 -10.78
N ASP A 110 -4.80 -1.68 -10.38
CA ASP A 110 -6.00 -2.46 -10.58
C ASP A 110 -6.54 -2.19 -12.01
N LEU A 111 -6.63 -3.25 -12.81
CA LEU A 111 -7.11 -3.20 -14.19
C LEU A 111 -8.62 -3.46 -14.29
N GLU A 112 -9.33 -3.47 -13.16
CA GLU A 112 -10.71 -3.89 -13.00
C GLU A 112 -10.91 -5.40 -13.16
N GLU A 113 -12.13 -5.88 -12.86
CA GLU A 113 -12.52 -7.30 -12.97
C GLU A 113 -11.56 -8.28 -12.26
N GLY A 114 -10.86 -7.81 -11.23
CA GLY A 114 -10.00 -8.64 -10.39
C GLY A 114 -8.59 -8.78 -10.94
N LEU A 115 -8.25 -8.07 -12.01
CA LEU A 115 -6.93 -8.11 -12.62
C LEU A 115 -6.00 -7.07 -11.98
N LEU A 116 -4.83 -7.51 -11.53
CA LEU A 116 -3.76 -6.63 -11.09
C LEU A 116 -2.60 -6.67 -12.06
N SER A 117 -2.08 -5.49 -12.38
CA SER A 117 -0.81 -5.29 -13.05
C SER A 117 0.28 -4.95 -12.06
N PHE A 118 1.43 -5.60 -12.22
CA PHE A 118 2.70 -5.30 -11.56
C PHE A 118 3.74 -4.97 -12.64
N PHE A 119 3.92 -3.67 -12.89
CA PHE A 119 4.89 -3.20 -13.86
C PHE A 119 6.24 -2.93 -13.21
N GLN A 120 7.31 -3.46 -13.81
CA GLN A 120 8.68 -3.15 -13.43
C GLN A 120 9.54 -2.90 -14.68
N GLU A 121 10.21 -1.75 -14.72
CA GLU A 121 11.06 -1.38 -15.86
C GLU A 121 12.11 -2.46 -16.17
N GLY A 122 12.26 -2.81 -17.45
CA GLY A 122 13.17 -3.85 -17.94
C GLY A 122 12.68 -5.29 -17.75
N ASN A 123 11.56 -5.51 -17.08
CA ASN A 123 10.94 -6.82 -16.88
C ASN A 123 9.54 -6.92 -17.48
N GLY A 124 8.95 -5.78 -17.85
CA GLY A 124 7.60 -5.71 -18.41
C GLY A 124 6.53 -5.66 -17.32
N GLU A 125 5.33 -6.05 -17.70
CA GLU A 125 4.13 -6.02 -16.89
C GLU A 125 3.70 -7.46 -16.56
N ASP A 126 3.59 -7.80 -15.28
CA ASP A 126 3.03 -9.08 -14.81
C ASP A 126 1.57 -8.85 -14.45
N ILE A 127 0.65 -9.38 -15.25
CA ILE A 127 -0.80 -9.26 -15.03
C ILE A 127 -1.35 -10.57 -14.47
N ARG A 128 -2.16 -10.46 -13.42
CA ARG A 128 -2.63 -11.61 -12.64
C ARG A 128 -4.07 -11.43 -12.21
N ASP A 129 -4.78 -12.54 -12.12
CA ASP A 129 -6.13 -12.61 -11.59
C ASP A 129 -6.09 -12.77 -10.05
N PHE A 130 -6.76 -11.83 -9.40
CA PHE A 130 -6.96 -11.69 -7.96
C PHE A 130 -8.46 -11.54 -7.66
N SER A 131 -9.34 -12.04 -8.52
CA SER A 131 -10.79 -12.04 -8.27
C SER A 131 -11.10 -12.71 -6.93
N PRO A 132 -11.89 -12.07 -6.06
CA PRO A 132 -12.25 -12.65 -4.79
C PRO A 132 -13.07 -13.92 -5.01
N TYR A 133 -12.75 -14.97 -4.27
CA TYR A 133 -13.55 -16.18 -4.27
C TYR A 133 -14.81 -15.93 -3.42
N PRO A 134 -16.03 -16.21 -3.91
CA PRO A 134 -17.24 -16.10 -3.10
C PRO A 134 -17.12 -16.92 -1.82
N PRO A 135 -17.47 -16.40 -0.63
CA PRO A 135 -18.30 -15.21 -0.38
C PRO A 135 -17.53 -13.92 -0.04
N TYR A 136 -16.20 -13.89 -0.19
CA TYR A 136 -15.41 -12.72 0.20
C TYR A 136 -15.66 -11.55 -0.77
N SER A 137 -15.75 -10.34 -0.23
CA SER A 137 -15.92 -9.11 -1.01
C SER A 137 -14.59 -8.47 -1.40
N ASP A 138 -13.48 -8.91 -0.79
CA ASP A 138 -12.19 -8.24 -0.86
C ASP A 138 -11.09 -9.30 -1.06
N SER A 139 -10.21 -9.09 -2.04
CA SER A 139 -8.99 -9.89 -2.19
C SER A 139 -7.84 -9.20 -1.50
N GLN A 140 -7.33 -9.82 -0.43
CA GLN A 140 -6.18 -9.30 0.28
C GLN A 140 -4.89 -9.85 -0.29
N ILE A 141 -3.93 -8.96 -0.54
CA ILE A 141 -2.61 -9.34 -1.03
C ILE A 141 -1.51 -8.92 -0.06
N GLN A 142 -0.40 -9.65 -0.12
CA GLN A 142 0.85 -9.35 0.55
C GLN A 142 1.96 -9.30 -0.48
N ILE A 143 2.88 -8.35 -0.33
CA ILE A 143 4.09 -8.27 -1.14
C ILE A 143 5.30 -8.52 -0.24
N THR A 144 6.18 -9.42 -0.68
CA THR A 144 7.43 -9.71 0.01
C THR A 144 8.60 -9.31 -0.89
N ILE A 145 9.39 -8.35 -0.43
CA ILE A 145 10.62 -7.90 -1.11
C ILE A 145 11.80 -8.73 -0.63
N GLN A 146 12.65 -9.14 -1.56
CA GLN A 146 13.86 -9.92 -1.33
C GLN A 146 15.06 -9.23 -1.99
N ASN A 147 16.27 -9.67 -1.64
CA ASN A 147 17.51 -9.15 -2.22
C ASN A 147 17.58 -9.32 -3.74
N ASP A 148 16.90 -10.33 -4.26
CA ASP A 148 16.91 -10.75 -5.66
C ASP A 148 15.59 -10.45 -6.38
N GLY A 149 14.63 -9.75 -5.77
CA GLY A 149 13.36 -9.45 -6.42
C GLY A 149 12.19 -9.30 -5.45
N TYR A 150 11.01 -9.72 -5.89
CA TYR A 150 9.80 -9.68 -5.07
C TYR A 150 8.87 -10.87 -5.36
N GLN A 151 8.00 -11.15 -4.40
CA GLN A 151 6.96 -12.16 -4.50
C GLN A 151 5.63 -11.57 -4.06
N ILE A 152 4.56 -12.03 -4.70
CA ILE A 152 3.19 -11.62 -4.38
C ILE A 152 2.44 -12.83 -3.84
N TYR A 153 1.65 -12.60 -2.79
CA TYR A 153 0.83 -13.61 -2.15
C TYR A 153 -0.62 -13.13 -2.02
N ILE A 154 -1.56 -14.06 -2.18
CA ILE A 154 -2.97 -13.88 -1.80
C ILE A 154 -3.14 -14.37 -0.36
N LEU A 155 -3.84 -13.58 0.44
CA LEU A 155 -4.25 -13.90 1.80
C LEU A 155 -5.71 -14.38 1.77
N ASP A 156 -5.93 -15.65 2.10
CA ASP A 156 -7.26 -16.27 2.16
C ASP A 156 -7.47 -16.84 3.58
N GLY A 157 -8.00 -16.01 4.46
CA GLY A 157 -8.12 -16.32 5.89
C GLY A 157 -6.76 -16.60 6.52
N ALA A 158 -6.54 -17.85 6.97
CA ALA A 158 -5.27 -18.29 7.54
C ALA A 158 -4.26 -18.80 6.50
N ALA A 159 -4.68 -18.97 5.24
CA ALA A 159 -3.82 -19.45 4.17
C ALA A 159 -3.11 -18.30 3.45
N THR A 160 -1.88 -18.55 3.02
CA THR A 160 -1.10 -17.63 2.18
C THR A 160 -0.62 -18.39 0.95
N LYS A 161 -1.05 -17.97 -0.24
CA LYS A 161 -0.72 -18.65 -1.50
C LYS A 161 0.11 -17.74 -2.39
N ARG A 162 1.25 -18.23 -2.90
CA ARG A 162 2.07 -17.47 -3.86
C ARG A 162 1.28 -17.28 -5.17
N ALA A 163 1.13 -16.03 -5.57
CA ALA A 163 0.39 -15.62 -6.76
C ALA A 163 1.30 -15.15 -7.91
N GLY A 164 2.54 -14.72 -7.61
CA GLY A 164 3.46 -14.27 -8.64
C GLY A 164 4.70 -13.58 -8.11
N GLY A 165 5.19 -12.61 -8.88
CA GLY A 165 6.38 -11.83 -8.61
C GLY A 165 7.61 -12.31 -9.36
N VAL A 166 8.64 -11.45 -9.37
CA VAL A 166 9.84 -11.62 -10.18
C VAL A 166 11.06 -11.80 -9.29
N LEU A 167 11.81 -12.88 -9.51
CA LEU A 167 13.10 -13.16 -8.89
C LEU A 167 14.18 -13.22 -9.97
N PHE A 168 15.36 -12.69 -9.67
CA PHE A 168 16.51 -12.69 -10.57
C PHE A 168 17.57 -13.65 -10.07
N SER A 169 18.19 -14.38 -10.99
CA SER A 169 19.33 -15.25 -10.66
C SER A 169 20.65 -14.56 -11.04
N PRO A 170 21.75 -14.80 -10.29
CA PRO A 170 23.07 -14.38 -10.73
C PRO A 170 23.35 -14.90 -12.13
N ALA A 171 23.99 -14.09 -12.97
CA ALA A 171 24.53 -14.58 -14.23
C ALA A 171 25.63 -15.60 -13.91
N ASN A 172 25.49 -16.83 -14.42
CA ASN A 172 26.51 -17.86 -14.34
C ASN A 172 27.77 -17.47 -15.12
#